data_AF-A0A377DBK3-F1
#
_entry.id   AF-A0A377DBK3-F1
#
_cell.length_a   1.000
_cell.length_b   1.000
_cell.length_c   1.000
_cell.angle_alpha   90.00
_cell.angle_beta   90.00
_cell.angle_gamma   90.00
#
_symmetry.space_group_name_H-M   'P 1'
#
loop_
_entity.id
_entity.type
_entity.pdbx_description
1 polymer ?
#
loop_
_entity_poly.entity_id
_entity_poly.type
_entity_poly.pdbx_seq_one_letter_code
_entity_poly.pdbx_strand_id
1 'polypeptide(L)'
;MTKPEAGHFAKAGVEAGRGLWEFRLAEGEEFTVGQSISVELFADVKKVDVTGTSKGKGFAGTVKRWNFRTQDATHGNSLSHRVPGSIGQNQTPGKVFKGKKMAGQMGNERVTVQSLDVVRVDAERNLLLVKVLSRVQPVAT
;
A
#
# COMPACT_ATOMS: atom_id res chain seq x y z
N MET A 1 10.04 -17.62 -16.91
CA MET A 1 10.33 -16.42 -17.72
C MET A 1 9.89 -16.69 -19.14
N THR A 2 9.14 -15.77 -19.73
CA THR A 2 8.59 -15.92 -21.08
C THR A 2 9.63 -15.50 -22.13
N LYS A 3 9.49 -15.98 -23.38
CA LYS A 3 10.41 -15.62 -24.48
C LYS A 3 10.53 -14.10 -24.71
N PRO A 4 9.45 -13.29 -24.64
CA PRO A 4 9.55 -11.84 -24.78
C PRO A 4 10.37 -11.18 -23.66
N GLU A 5 10.18 -11.61 -22.41
CA GLU A 5 10.97 -11.12 -21.27
C GLU A 5 12.46 -11.43 -21.48
N ALA A 6 12.78 -12.61 -22.00
CA ALA A 6 14.16 -13.01 -22.31
C ALA A 6 14.81 -12.13 -23.37
N GLY A 7 14.11 -11.82 -24.45
CA GLY A 7 14.62 -10.91 -25.48
C GLY A 7 14.88 -9.51 -24.93
N HIS A 8 14.04 -9.02 -24.01
CA HIS A 8 14.21 -7.70 -23.41
C HIS A 8 15.49 -7.61 -22.55
N PHE A 9 15.72 -8.56 -21.65
CA PHE A 9 16.93 -8.60 -20.83
C PHE A 9 18.20 -8.86 -21.66
N ALA A 10 18.11 -9.72 -22.68
CA ALA A 10 19.24 -10.00 -23.58
C ALA A 10 19.69 -8.75 -24.36
N LYS A 11 18.74 -7.90 -24.81
CA LYS A 11 19.06 -6.63 -25.47
C LYS A 11 19.78 -5.66 -24.54
N ALA A 12 19.41 -5.65 -23.26
CA ALA A 12 20.04 -4.80 -22.25
C ALA A 12 21.37 -5.38 -21.71
N GLY A 13 21.69 -6.64 -22.01
CA GLY A 13 22.92 -7.29 -21.53
C GLY A 13 22.94 -7.57 -20.03
N VAL A 14 21.78 -7.65 -19.38
CA VAL A 14 21.65 -7.84 -17.93
C VAL A 14 21.02 -9.20 -17.59
N GLU A 15 21.32 -9.70 -16.40
CA GLU A 15 20.67 -10.90 -15.85
C GLU A 15 19.17 -10.63 -15.61
N ALA A 16 18.34 -11.66 -15.81
CA ALA A 16 16.91 -11.54 -15.64
C ALA A 16 16.51 -11.38 -14.17
N GLY A 17 15.95 -10.21 -13.85
CA GLY A 17 15.40 -9.92 -12.53
C GLY A 17 14.00 -10.52 -12.30
N ARG A 18 13.53 -10.43 -11.05
CA ARG A 18 12.17 -10.88 -10.66
C ARG A 18 11.02 -10.05 -11.26
N GLY A 19 11.33 -8.87 -11.79
CA GLY A 19 10.35 -7.91 -12.30
C GLY A 19 11.03 -6.66 -12.85
N LEU A 20 10.22 -5.80 -13.46
CA LEU A 20 10.64 -4.51 -14.03
C LEU A 20 9.87 -3.40 -13.31
N TRP A 21 10.56 -2.31 -12.97
CA TRP A 21 9.98 -1.12 -12.36
C TRP A 21 10.56 0.12 -13.01
N GLU A 22 9.71 1.13 -13.21
CA GLU A 22 10.09 2.39 -13.82
C GLU A 22 10.19 3.49 -12.77
N PHE A 23 11.19 4.37 -12.96
CA PHE A 23 11.37 5.60 -12.21
C PHE A 23 11.48 6.76 -13.20
N ARG A 24 10.84 7.89 -12.88
CA ARG A 24 10.96 9.10 -13.69
C ARG A 24 12.23 9.84 -13.29
N LEU A 25 13.01 10.25 -14.28
CA LEU A 25 14.25 10.99 -14.09
C LEU A 25 13.98 12.48 -13.90
N ALA A 26 14.75 13.13 -13.04
CA ALA A 26 14.80 14.58 -12.98
C ALA A 26 15.67 15.13 -14.14
N GLU A 27 15.53 16.43 -14.42
CA GLU A 27 16.36 17.09 -15.42
C GLU A 27 17.84 17.03 -15.03
N GLY A 28 18.69 16.48 -15.90
CA GLY A 28 20.13 16.30 -15.66
C GLY A 28 20.53 14.95 -15.05
N GLU A 29 19.59 14.05 -14.76
CA GLU A 29 19.91 12.68 -14.37
C GLU A 29 20.07 11.78 -15.60
N GLU A 30 21.26 11.22 -15.80
CA GLU A 30 21.56 10.30 -16.90
C GLU A 30 21.97 8.94 -16.35
N PHE A 31 21.42 7.87 -16.93
CA PHE A 31 21.74 6.49 -16.59
C PHE A 31 22.03 5.71 -17.86
N THR A 32 23.01 4.81 -17.79
CA THR A 32 23.34 3.92 -18.91
C THR A 32 22.64 2.57 -18.79
N VAL A 33 22.32 1.96 -19.93
CA VAL A 33 21.70 0.62 -19.94
C VAL A 33 22.70 -0.39 -19.37
N GLY A 34 22.26 -1.18 -18.40
CA GLY A 34 23.11 -2.16 -17.70
C GLY A 34 23.81 -1.63 -16.45
N GLN A 35 23.67 -0.33 -16.14
CA GLN A 35 24.20 0.23 -14.90
C GLN A 35 23.52 -0.39 -13.67
N SER A 36 24.34 -0.84 -12.72
CA SER A 36 23.86 -1.31 -11.41
C SER A 36 23.71 -0.13 -10.45
N ILE A 37 22.60 -0.10 -9.72
CA ILE A 37 22.30 0.93 -8.71
C ILE A 37 22.33 0.26 -7.33
N SER A 38 23.26 0.69 -6.47
CA SER A 38 23.43 0.16 -5.11
C SER A 38 22.57 0.92 -4.09
N VAL A 39 22.48 0.37 -2.88
CA VAL A 39 21.80 1.04 -1.74
C VAL A 39 22.53 2.30 -1.26
N GLU A 40 23.77 2.52 -1.71
CA GLU A 40 24.59 3.69 -1.37
C GLU A 40 23.97 4.99 -1.86
N LEU A 41 23.09 4.95 -2.86
CA LEU A 41 22.30 6.09 -3.32
C LEU A 41 21.52 6.77 -2.16
N PHE A 42 21.20 6.02 -1.11
CA PHE A 42 20.47 6.52 0.05
C PHE A 42 21.37 7.01 1.20
N ALA A 43 22.70 7.01 1.05
CA ALA A 43 23.62 7.38 2.13
C ALA A 43 23.43 8.82 2.63
N ASP A 44 23.20 9.77 1.71
CA ASP A 44 23.01 11.19 2.03
C ASP A 44 21.53 11.59 2.21
N VAL A 45 20.60 10.62 2.08
CA VAL A 45 19.17 10.88 2.10
C VAL A 45 18.63 10.72 3.53
N LYS A 46 18.09 11.81 4.09
CA LYS A 46 17.52 11.79 5.45
C LYS A 46 16.18 11.08 5.54
N LYS A 47 15.34 11.21 4.51
CA LYS A 47 13.96 10.70 4.49
C LYS A 47 13.62 10.08 3.16
N VAL A 48 12.84 9.00 3.21
CA VAL A 48 12.40 8.24 2.03
C VAL A 48 10.91 7.96 2.06
N ASP A 49 10.32 7.86 0.88
CA ASP A 49 8.95 7.41 0.67
C ASP A 49 8.95 5.94 0.25
N VAL A 50 8.29 5.07 1.02
CA VAL A 50 8.27 3.62 0.76
C VAL A 50 6.90 3.23 0.21
N THR A 51 6.89 2.65 -0.97
CA THR A 51 5.67 2.15 -1.62
C THR A 51 5.66 0.62 -1.67
N GLY A 52 4.55 0.00 -1.31
CA GLY A 52 4.38 -1.44 -1.39
C GLY A 52 2.92 -1.87 -1.44
N THR A 53 2.70 -3.18 -1.62
CA THR A 53 1.36 -3.77 -1.53
C THR A 53 1.03 -4.07 -0.07
N SER A 54 -0.06 -3.49 0.42
CA SER A 54 -0.53 -3.71 1.79
C SER A 54 -1.01 -5.15 2.01
N LYS A 55 -0.90 -5.65 3.25
CA LYS A 55 -1.40 -6.98 3.62
C LYS A 55 -2.91 -7.08 3.35
N GLY A 56 -3.31 -8.08 2.56
CA GLY A 56 -4.72 -8.37 2.29
C GLY A 56 -5.47 -8.82 3.54
N LYS A 57 -6.66 -8.26 3.76
CA LYS A 57 -7.57 -8.61 4.87
C LYS A 57 -8.86 -9.27 4.39
N GLY A 58 -8.96 -9.60 3.08
CA GLY A 58 -10.13 -10.22 2.46
C GLY A 58 -11.34 -9.28 2.42
N PHE A 59 -12.54 -9.87 2.42
CA PHE A 59 -13.79 -9.13 2.53
C PHE A 59 -14.00 -8.66 3.98
N ALA A 60 -13.91 -7.35 4.20
CA ALA A 60 -14.04 -6.72 5.51
C ALA A 60 -15.37 -5.98 5.67
N GLY A 61 -16.01 -6.16 6.83
CA GLY A 61 -17.19 -5.40 7.24
C GLY A 61 -16.88 -3.91 7.50
N THR A 62 -17.92 -3.09 7.62
CA THR A 62 -17.79 -1.63 7.76
C THR A 62 -17.07 -1.19 9.03
N VAL A 63 -17.21 -1.94 10.13
CA VAL A 63 -16.47 -1.70 11.38
C VAL A 63 -14.96 -1.77 11.14
N LYS A 64 -14.47 -2.87 10.55
CA LYS A 64 -13.04 -3.08 10.30
C LYS A 64 -12.49 -2.20 9.18
N ARG A 65 -13.27 -2.02 8.09
CA ARG A 65 -12.83 -1.30 6.89
C ARG A 65 -12.83 0.21 7.06
N TRP A 66 -13.82 0.74 7.78
CA TRP A 66 -14.09 2.19 7.87
C TRP A 66 -14.17 2.71 9.29
N ASN A 67 -13.84 1.90 10.30
CA ASN A 67 -13.95 2.25 11.73
C ASN A 67 -15.35 2.72 12.13
N PHE A 68 -16.39 2.12 11.54
CA PHE A 68 -17.77 2.37 11.98
C PHE A 68 -17.96 1.89 13.41
N ARG A 69 -18.73 2.65 14.20
CA ARG A 69 -19.14 2.21 15.54
C ARG A 69 -20.16 1.08 15.41
N THR A 70 -20.13 0.14 16.33
CA THR A 70 -21.18 -0.86 16.49
C THR A 70 -22.42 -0.22 17.13
N GLN A 71 -23.59 -0.80 16.90
CA GLN A 71 -24.78 -0.46 17.67
C GLN A 71 -24.72 -1.15 19.04
N ASP A 72 -25.68 -0.85 19.90
CA ASP A 72 -25.77 -1.48 21.22
C ASP A 72 -25.82 -3.01 21.12
N ALA A 73 -25.06 -3.67 21.99
CA ALA A 73 -25.00 -5.13 22.03
C ALA A 73 -26.26 -5.76 22.64
N THR A 74 -26.99 -5.01 23.47
CA THR A 74 -28.19 -5.45 24.19
C THR A 74 -29.32 -4.41 24.05
N HIS A 75 -30.27 -4.35 24.99
CA HIS A 75 -31.39 -3.41 25.02
C HIS A 75 -32.32 -3.50 23.80
N GLY A 76 -32.68 -4.73 23.40
CA GLY A 76 -33.67 -4.96 22.34
C GLY A 76 -33.13 -4.79 20.92
N ASN A 77 -31.80 -4.74 20.74
CA ASN A 77 -31.22 -4.75 19.39
C ASN A 77 -31.52 -6.08 18.68
N SER A 78 -32.28 -6.00 17.59
CA SER A 78 -32.61 -7.14 16.74
C SER A 78 -31.59 -7.27 15.60
N LEU A 79 -30.60 -8.15 15.77
CA LEU A 79 -29.64 -8.61 14.75
C LEU A 79 -28.81 -7.51 14.06
N SER A 80 -28.71 -6.31 14.66
CA SER A 80 -28.15 -5.12 14.02
C SER A 80 -26.87 -4.60 14.69
N HIS A 81 -26.12 -5.44 15.39
CA HIS A 81 -24.96 -5.01 16.19
C HIS A 81 -23.80 -4.42 15.35
N ARG A 82 -23.48 -5.00 14.19
CA ARG A 82 -22.34 -4.59 13.33
C ARG A 82 -22.75 -4.14 11.92
N VAL A 83 -24.03 -3.81 11.72
CA VAL A 83 -24.57 -3.36 10.42
C VAL A 83 -24.18 -1.91 10.15
N PRO A 84 -24.14 -1.45 8.88
CA PRO A 84 -23.72 -0.09 8.53
C PRO A 84 -24.66 1.05 9.00
N GLY A 85 -25.84 0.72 9.54
CA GLY A 85 -26.89 1.69 9.82
C GLY A 85 -27.50 2.24 8.52
N SER A 86 -27.98 3.50 8.56
CA SER A 86 -28.59 4.13 7.39
C SER A 86 -27.58 4.39 6.26
N ILE A 87 -27.99 4.06 5.03
CA ILE A 87 -27.17 4.22 3.82
C ILE A 87 -27.55 5.45 2.97
N GLY A 88 -28.63 6.16 3.29
CA GLY A 88 -29.11 7.32 2.53
C GLY A 88 -30.29 8.05 3.19
N GLN A 89 -30.75 9.14 2.56
CA GLN A 89 -31.98 9.85 2.92
C GLN A 89 -33.21 9.25 2.21
N ASN A 90 -34.40 9.78 2.50
CA ASN A 90 -35.68 9.33 1.92
C ASN A 90 -35.89 9.90 0.48
N GLN A 91 -37.00 10.60 0.21
CA GLN A 91 -37.45 10.97 -1.14
C GLN A 91 -36.40 11.70 -1.98
N THR A 92 -35.74 12.71 -1.42
CA THR A 92 -34.65 13.43 -2.07
C THR A 92 -33.38 13.14 -1.28
N PRO A 93 -32.37 12.45 -1.86
CA PRO A 93 -32.08 12.24 -3.28
C PRO A 93 -32.59 10.92 -3.90
N GLY A 94 -33.28 10.05 -3.15
CA GLY A 94 -33.83 8.79 -3.67
C GLY A 94 -32.79 7.79 -4.20
N LYS A 95 -31.52 7.95 -3.82
CA LYS A 95 -30.41 7.09 -4.25
C LYS A 95 -29.26 7.09 -3.25
N VAL A 96 -28.44 6.05 -3.29
CA VAL A 96 -27.17 6.00 -2.55
C VAL A 96 -26.08 6.74 -3.35
N PHE A 97 -25.33 7.62 -2.69
CA PHE A 97 -24.24 8.36 -3.34
C PHE A 97 -23.03 7.47 -3.67
N LYS A 98 -22.31 7.83 -4.74
CA LYS A 98 -21.04 7.19 -5.10
C LYS A 98 -20.01 7.39 -3.97
N GLY A 99 -19.19 6.38 -3.72
CA GLY A 99 -18.21 6.41 -2.63
C GLY A 99 -18.79 6.21 -1.23
N LYS A 100 -20.08 5.82 -1.10
CA LYS A 100 -20.66 5.46 0.20
C LYS A 100 -19.86 4.32 0.83
N LYS A 101 -19.42 4.53 2.07
CA LYS A 101 -18.62 3.56 2.84
C LYS A 101 -19.45 2.31 3.13
N MET A 102 -19.07 1.19 2.51
CA MET A 102 -19.70 -0.13 2.66
C MET A 102 -18.65 -1.22 2.87
N ALA A 103 -19.11 -2.42 3.23
CA ALA A 103 -18.27 -3.62 3.29
C ALA A 103 -17.63 -3.92 1.94
N GLY A 104 -16.50 -4.63 1.95
CA GLY A 104 -15.81 -5.02 0.72
C GLY A 104 -14.35 -5.36 0.97
N GLN A 105 -13.60 -5.56 -0.11
CA GLN A 105 -12.18 -5.89 -0.03
C GLN A 105 -11.39 -4.80 0.71
N MET A 106 -10.52 -5.22 1.64
CA MET A 106 -9.62 -4.36 2.39
C MET A 106 -8.18 -4.85 2.29
N GLY A 107 -7.26 -3.93 1.98
CA GLY A 107 -5.85 -4.26 1.74
C GLY A 107 -5.62 -4.93 0.38
N ASN A 108 -4.42 -5.47 0.17
CA ASN A 108 -3.94 -5.92 -1.14
C ASN A 108 -4.01 -4.79 -2.20
N GLU A 109 -3.72 -3.58 -1.74
CA GLU A 109 -3.69 -2.37 -2.55
C GLU A 109 -2.32 -1.68 -2.41
N ARG A 110 -1.94 -0.89 -3.41
CA ARG A 110 -0.71 -0.10 -3.38
C ARG A 110 -0.85 1.02 -2.36
N VAL A 111 0.05 1.06 -1.38
CA VAL A 111 0.09 2.09 -0.34
C VAL A 111 1.50 2.66 -0.27
N THR A 112 1.59 3.97 -0.10
CA THR A 112 2.85 4.69 0.10
C THR A 112 2.84 5.30 1.50
N VAL A 113 3.89 5.02 2.28
CA VAL A 113 4.16 5.72 3.54
C VAL A 113 5.26 6.72 3.27
N GLN A 114 4.93 8.00 3.48
CA GLN A 114 5.82 9.10 3.15
C GLN A 114 6.70 9.50 4.34
N SER A 115 7.83 10.14 4.04
CA SER A 115 8.71 10.81 5.01
C SER A 115 9.21 9.91 6.14
N LEU A 116 9.61 8.68 5.81
CA LEU A 116 10.24 7.77 6.77
C LEU A 116 11.71 8.13 6.95
N ASP A 117 12.18 8.20 8.20
CA ASP A 117 13.58 8.50 8.50
C ASP A 117 14.48 7.30 8.14
N VAL A 118 15.58 7.56 7.43
CA VAL A 118 16.63 6.57 7.18
C VAL A 118 17.51 6.48 8.43
N VAL A 119 17.60 5.29 9.01
CA VAL A 119 18.37 5.04 10.24
C VAL A 119 19.79 4.63 9.91
N ARG A 120 19.95 3.74 8.93
CA ARG A 120 21.26 3.22 8.52
C ARG A 120 21.19 2.63 7.11
N VAL A 121 22.27 2.82 6.38
CA VAL A 121 22.55 2.19 5.08
C VAL A 121 23.71 1.23 5.26
N ASP A 122 23.60 0.01 4.73
CA ASP A 122 24.66 -1.00 4.77
C ASP A 122 24.82 -1.62 3.37
N ALA A 123 25.83 -1.17 2.64
CA ALA A 123 26.08 -1.56 1.25
C ALA A 123 26.62 -3.00 1.14
N GLU A 124 27.44 -3.44 2.09
CA GLU A 124 28.00 -4.79 2.11
C GLU A 124 26.90 -5.86 2.21
N ARG A 125 25.83 -5.57 2.96
CA ARG A 125 24.71 -6.50 3.17
C ARG A 125 23.48 -6.19 2.32
N ASN A 126 23.52 -5.13 1.51
CA ASN A 126 22.38 -4.61 0.75
C ASN A 126 21.15 -4.31 1.62
N LEU A 127 21.35 -3.69 2.79
CA LEU A 127 20.28 -3.37 3.75
C LEU A 127 20.04 -1.86 3.87
N LEU A 128 18.77 -1.47 3.87
CA LEU A 128 18.30 -0.13 4.20
C LEU A 128 17.38 -0.21 5.43
N LEU A 129 17.81 0.39 6.53
CA LEU A 129 17.02 0.45 7.76
C LEU A 129 16.24 1.77 7.80
N VAL A 130 14.91 1.66 7.88
CA VAL A 130 13.99 2.79 7.98
C VAL A 130 13.22 2.75 9.30
N LYS A 131 13.01 3.91 9.89
CA LYS A 131 12.24 4.05 11.13
C LYS A 131 10.75 4.00 10.80
N VAL A 132 10.10 2.88 11.11
CA VAL A 132 8.64 2.73 10.95
C VAL A 132 7.94 2.84 12.30
N LEU A 133 6.88 3.64 12.34
CA LEU A 133 5.88 3.57 13.41
C LEU A 133 5.12 2.25 13.26
N SER A 134 5.33 1.29 14.16
CA SER A 134 4.52 0.08 14.25
C SER A 134 3.11 0.43 14.75
N ARG A 135 2.28 1.04 13.91
CA ARG A 135 0.83 1.05 14.14
C ARG A 135 0.30 -0.35 13.83
N VAL A 136 0.48 -1.26 14.77
CA VAL A 136 -0.41 -2.40 14.91
C VAL A 136 -1.79 -1.78 15.12
N GLN A 137 -2.62 -1.75 14.08
CA GLN A 137 -4.02 -1.39 14.26
C GLN A 137 -4.56 -2.34 15.34
N PRO A 138 -5.08 -1.84 16.48
CA PRO A 138 -5.79 -2.72 17.39
C PRO A 138 -6.89 -3.37 16.57
N VAL A 139 -6.84 -4.69 16.47
CA VAL A 139 -7.94 -5.47 15.92
C VAL A 139 -9.05 -5.25 16.94
N ALA A 140 -9.96 -4.33 16.63
CA ALA A 140 -11.17 -4.15 17.41
C ALA A 140 -11.93 -5.48 17.37
N THR A 141 -11.87 -6.21 18.46
CA THR A 141 -12.64 -7.41 18.75
C THR A 141 -14.13 -7.09 18.64
#